data_AF-A0A1F6IV36-F1
#
_entry.id   AF-A0A1F6IV36-F1
#
_cell.length_a   1.000
_cell.length_b   1.000
_cell.length_c   1.000
_cell.angle_alpha   90.00
_cell.angle_beta   90.00
_cell.angle_gamma   90.00
#
_symmetry.space_group_name_H-M   'P 1'
#
loop_
_entity.id
_entity.type
_entity.pdbx_description
1 polymer ?
#
loop_
_entity_poly.entity_id
_entity_poly.type
_entity_poly.pdbx_seq_one_letter_code
_entity_poly.pdbx_strand_id
1 'polypeptide(L)' 'MLTEPDEIRYSKRDNKVLLFYKFFDKILSGKYIAVVVRVNRRSFIITAYITDKVKIGKKYEQTKN' A
#
# COMPACT_ATOMS: atom_id res chain seq x y z
N MET A 1 8.49 -3.12 -6.05
CA MET A 1 7.44 -2.20 -5.55
C MET A 1 6.22 -2.40 -6.42
N LEU A 2 5.02 -2.33 -5.86
CA LEU A 2 3.81 -2.41 -6.68
C LEU A 2 3.78 -1.16 -7.57
N THR A 3 4.03 -1.33 -8.86
CA THR A 3 4.36 -0.24 -9.79
C THR A 3 3.19 0.70 -10.04
N GLU A 4 1.96 0.19 -9.96
CA GLU A 4 0.71 0.92 -10.21
C GLU A 4 -0.32 0.56 -9.14
N PRO A 5 -0.15 1.08 -7.92
CA PRO A 5 -1.14 0.90 -6.86
C PRO A 5 -2.40 1.72 -7.18
N ASP A 6 -3.58 1.17 -6.89
CA ASP A 6 -4.84 1.92 -6.98
C ASP A 6 -4.89 2.98 -5.87
N GLU A 7 -4.32 2.65 -4.71
CA GLU A 7 -4.27 3.55 -3.58
C GLU A 7 -3.01 3.36 -2.71
N ILE A 8 -2.49 4.47 -2.20
CA ILE A 8 -1.39 4.48 -1.24
C ILE A 8 -1.86 5.22 0.02
N ARG A 9 -1.57 4.64 1.19
CA ARG A 9 -1.90 5.23 2.49
C ARG A 9 -0.65 5.31 3.36
N TYR A 10 -0.55 6.37 4.17
CA TYR A 10 0.40 6.37 5.28
C TYR A 10 -0.05 5.39 6.36
N SER A 11 0.91 4.68 6.96
CA SER A 11 0.66 3.97 8.21
C SER A 11 0.30 4.97 9.30
N LYS A 12 -0.76 4.66 10.07
CA LYS A 12 -1.13 5.45 11.25
C LYS A 12 -0.11 5.36 12.39
N ARG A 13 0.78 4.36 12.37
CA ARG A 13 1.75 4.08 13.44
C ARG A 13 3.16 4.61 13.14
N ASP A 14 3.52 4.75 11.87
CA ASP A 14 4.86 5.17 11.46
C ASP A 14 4.77 5.92 10.12
N ASN A 15 5.10 7.21 10.12
CA ASN A 15 5.03 8.06 8.93
C ASN A 15 6.06 7.71 7.84
N LYS A 16 7.06 6.87 8.15
CA LYS A 16 8.01 6.32 7.19
C LYS A 16 7.52 4.99 6.60
N VAL A 17 6.28 4.58 6.88
CA VAL A 17 5.69 3.36 6.30
C VAL A 17 4.50 3.73 5.43
N LEU A 18 4.53 3.24 4.19
CA LEU A 18 3.44 3.34 3.24
C LEU A 18 2.82 1.98 2.98
N LEU A 19 1.51 1.96 2.79
CA LEU A 19 0.72 0.79 2.42
C LEU A 19 0.20 0.99 1.01
N PHE A 20 0.63 0.13 0.11
CA PHE A 20 0.26 0.12 -1.31
C PHE A 20 -0.84 -0.91 -1.52
N TYR A 21 -1.97 -0.50 -2.08
CA TYR A 21 -3.10 -1.37 -2.36
C TYR A 21 -3.32 -1.48 -3.86
N LYS A 22 -3.55 -2.71 -4.33
CA LYS A 22 -4.09 -2.97 -5.67
C LYS A 22 -5.14 -4.05 -5.60
N PHE A 23 -6.28 -3.78 -6.22
CA PHE A 23 -7.38 -4.73 -6.35
C PHE A 23 -7.10 -5.71 -7.49
N PHE A 24 -7.41 -6.97 -7.23
CA PHE A 24 -7.37 -8.03 -8.21
C PHE A 24 -8.70 -8.77 -8.17
N ASP A 25 -9.47 -8.67 -9.24
CA ASP A 25 -10.74 -9.36 -9.48
C ASP A 25 -10.59 -10.89 -9.39
N LYS A 26 -9.47 -11.42 -9.85
CA LYS A 26 -9.19 -12.86 -9.92
C LYS A 26 -8.64 -13.48 -8.63
N ILE A 27 -8.26 -12.67 -7.64
CA ILE A 27 -7.74 -13.19 -6.36
C ILE A 27 -8.89 -13.33 -5.38
N LEU A 28 -9.18 -14.57 -4.97
CA LEU A 28 -10.25 -14.92 -4.01
C LEU A 28 -11.58 -14.19 -4.31
N SER A 29 -11.95 -14.18 -5.59
CA SER A 29 -13.16 -13.52 -6.11
C SER A 29 -13.24 -12.01 -5.82
N GLY A 30 -12.09 -11.33 -5.87
CA GLY A 30 -11.99 -9.88 -5.71
C GLY A 30 -11.42 -9.50 -4.35
N LYS A 31 -10.11 -9.29 -4.30
CA LYS A 31 -9.41 -8.81 -3.09
C LYS A 31 -8.34 -7.80 -3.42
N TYR A 32 -7.96 -7.03 -2.41
CA TYR A 32 -6.75 -6.23 -2.46
C TYR A 32 -5.54 -7.06 -2.03
N ILE A 33 -4.41 -6.85 -2.72
CA ILE A 33 -3.10 -7.11 -2.12
C ILE A 33 -2.61 -5.79 -1.52
N ALA A 34 -2.30 -5.83 -0.23
CA ALA A 34 -1.64 -4.75 0.48
C ALA A 34 -0.15 -5.05 0.63
N VAL A 35 0.72 -4.19 0.11
CA VAL A 35 2.18 -4.26 0.30
C VAL A 35 2.61 -3.14 1.24
N VAL A 36 3.22 -3.51 2.35
CA VAL A 36 3.70 -2.57 3.37
C VAL A 36 5.19 -2.32 3.15
N VAL A 37 5.56 -1.07 2.95
CA VAL A 37 6.93 -0.67 2.61
C VAL A 37 7.42 0.36 3.62
N ARG A 38 8.62 0.15 4.18
CA ARG A 38 9.34 1.22 4.87
C ARG A 38 10.06 2.06 3.83
N VAL A 39 9.74 3.35 3.78
CA VAL A 39 10.33 4.34 2.88
C VAL A 39 11.42 5.09 3.63
N ASN A 40 12.66 4.89 3.18
CA ASN A 40 13.85 5.58 3.68
C ASN A 40 14.89 5.61 2.54
N ARG A 41 16.17 5.85 2.83
CA ARG A 41 17.24 5.83 1.81
C ARG A 41 17.34 4.51 1.04
N ARG A 42 16.99 3.39 1.66
CA ARG A 42 16.94 2.05 1.04
C ARG A 42 15.62 1.39 1.39
N SER A 43 14.58 1.77 0.66
CA SER A 43 13.24 1.25 0.88
C SER A 43 13.18 -0.27 0.74
N PHE A 44 12.38 -0.91 1.59
CA PHE A 44 12.18 -2.36 1.56
C PHE A 44 10.75 -2.74 1.95
N ILE A 45 10.31 -3.90 1.45
CA ILE A 45 9.00 -4.48 1.79
C ILE A 45 9.10 -5.10 3.19
N ILE A 46 8.22 -4.68 4.08
CA ILE A 46 8.07 -5.28 5.41
C ILE A 46 7.23 -6.57 5.29
N THR A 47 6.09 -6.49 4.61
CA THR A 47 5.16 -7.61 4.44
C THR A 47 4.20 -7.35 3.28
N ALA A 48 3.57 -8.41 2.77
CA ALA A 48 2.44 -8.34 1.84
C ALA A 48 1.33 -9.29 2.32
N TYR A 49 0.08 -8.85 2.24
CA TYR A 49 -1.08 -9.65 2.65
C TYR A 49 -2.31 -9.33 1.82
N ILE A 50 -3.24 -10.28 1.76
CA ILE A 50 -4.54 -10.11 1.10
C ILE A 50 -5.52 -9.48 2.09
N THR A 51 -6.37 -8.58 1.62
CA THR A 51 -7.41 -7.95 2.44
C THR A 51 -8.64 -7.57 1.62
N ASP A 52 -9.80 -7.54 2.26
CA ASP A 52 -11.07 -7.13 1.62
C ASP A 52 -11.14 -5.64 1.33
N LYS A 53 -10.41 -4.82 2.10
CA LYS A 53 -10.56 -3.36 2.06
C LYS A 53 -9.26 -2.62 2.29
N VAL A 54 -9.17 -1.44 1.68
CA VAL A 54 -8.12 -0.48 1.99
C VAL A 54 -8.29 0.01 3.44
N LYS A 55 -7.21 0.05 4.22
CA LYS A 55 -7.27 0.55 5.60
C LYS A 55 -7.46 2.07 5.62
N ILE A 56 -8.26 2.53 6.57
CA ILE A 56 -8.45 3.96 6.85
C ILE A 56 -7.12 4.64 7.24
N GLY A 57 -6.91 5.88 6.81
CA GLY A 57 -5.70 6.64 7.08
C GLY A 57 -5.49 7.78 6.08
N LYS A 58 -4.46 8.59 6.30
CA LYS A 58 -4.11 9.69 5.38
C LYS A 58 -3.70 9.11 4.03
N LYS A 59 -4.32 9.60 2.95
CA LYS A 59 -3.93 9.25 1.58
C LYS A 59 -2.53 9.80 1.32
N TYR A 60 -1.67 8.97 0.73
CA TYR A 60 -0.43 9.44 0.15
C TYR A 60 -0.76 9.95 -1.25
N GLU A 61 -0.62 11.24 -1.44
CA GLU A 61 -0.71 11.88 -2.74
C GLU A 61 0.72 12.15 -3.19
N GLN A 62 1.11 11.56 -4.31
CA GLN A 62 2.39 11.83 -4.90
C GLN A 62 2.30 13.23 -5.52
N THR A 63 2.91 14.23 -4.88
CA THR A 63 3.02 15.55 -5.47
C THR A 63 3.83 15.39 -6.75
N LYS A 64 3.17 15.61 -7.90
CA LYS A 64 3.86 15.73 -9.19
C LYS A 64 4.66 17.02 -9.12
N ASN A 65 5.98 16.92 -8.98
CA ASN A 65 6.90 17.98 -9.37
C ASN A 65 7.08 17.95 -10.88
#